data_AF-A0A969TLV9-F1
#
_entry.id   AF-A0A969TLV9-F1
#
_cell.length_a   1.000
_cell.length_b   1.000
_cell.length_c   1.000
_cell.angle_alpha   90.00
_cell.angle_beta   90.00
_cell.angle_gamma   90.00
#
_symmetry.space_group_name_H-M   'P 1'
#
loop_
_entity.id
_entity.type
_entity.pdbx_description
1 polymer ?
#
loop_
_entity_poly.entity_id
_entity_poly.type
_entity_poly.pdbx_seq_one_letter_code
_entity_poly.pdbx_strand_id
1 'polypeptide(L)'
;MSKRFFAHAVLITASVIGLVSIVSVVFPSFVEASSDSNSNRQEEVPSATTQALPPQPMLVAQSTALTGTWKANDGATYYVRQIGDQLWWYGEQNPTQPNFSNVFVGTISGITITGNWRDVPKGGANSSGSLKLKIVNFSRLEKITGSNFSGSVWTR
;
A
#
# COMPACT_ATOMS: atom_id res chain seq x y z
N MET A 1 49.15 -32.51 -21.95
CA MET A 1 47.92 -33.19 -22.45
C MET A 1 46.81 -32.15 -22.56
N SER A 2 45.99 -32.25 -23.59
CA SER A 2 45.29 -31.17 -24.30
C SER A 2 44.16 -30.44 -23.56
N LYS A 3 44.09 -29.13 -23.85
CA LYS A 3 42.96 -28.18 -23.74
C LYS A 3 41.57 -28.80 -23.96
N ARG A 4 40.55 -28.38 -23.19
CA ARG A 4 39.19 -28.05 -23.69
C ARG A 4 38.48 -27.03 -22.77
N PHE A 5 38.30 -25.82 -23.29
CA PHE A 5 37.31 -24.84 -22.83
C PHE A 5 35.92 -25.27 -23.32
N PHE A 6 34.88 -25.12 -22.50
CA PHE A 6 33.50 -25.08 -22.96
C PHE A 6 32.78 -23.87 -22.35
N ALA A 7 32.54 -22.86 -23.18
CA ALA A 7 31.53 -21.85 -22.95
C ALA A 7 30.18 -22.43 -23.37
N HIS A 8 29.13 -22.23 -22.57
CA HIS A 8 27.75 -22.37 -23.03
C HIS A 8 27.03 -21.06 -22.76
N ALA A 9 26.87 -20.29 -23.82
CA ALA A 9 25.88 -19.24 -23.91
C ALA A 9 24.49 -19.88 -23.94
N VAL A 10 23.56 -19.40 -23.12
CA VAL A 10 22.13 -19.70 -23.25
C VAL A 10 21.45 -18.40 -23.66
N LEU A 11 20.97 -18.35 -24.90
CA LEU A 11 20.23 -17.24 -25.48
C LEU A 11 18.74 -17.63 -25.58
N ILE A 12 17.91 -16.82 -24.93
CA ILE A 12 16.56 -16.32 -25.28
C ILE A 12 15.55 -17.29 -25.92
N THR A 13 14.38 -17.44 -25.26
CA THR A 13 13.07 -17.16 -25.90
C THR A 13 12.11 -16.51 -24.90
N ALA A 14 11.68 -15.28 -25.19
CA ALA A 14 10.52 -14.66 -24.55
C ALA A 14 9.27 -15.11 -25.31
N SER A 15 8.32 -15.74 -24.61
CA SER A 15 7.03 -16.10 -25.18
C SER A 15 6.06 -14.91 -25.08
N VAL A 16 5.65 -14.39 -26.23
CA VAL A 16 4.49 -13.52 -26.41
C VAL A 16 3.39 -14.39 -27.01
N ILE A 17 2.18 -14.41 -26.42
CA ILE A 17 0.87 -14.46 -27.10
C ILE A 17 -0.18 -14.24 -26.01
N GLY A 18 -0.80 -13.06 -26.01
CA GLY A 18 -2.01 -12.75 -25.26
C GLY A 18 -2.94 -11.98 -26.18
N LEU A 19 -3.84 -12.71 -26.85
CA LEU A 19 -4.91 -12.17 -27.67
C LEU A 19 -5.88 -11.40 -26.77
N VAL A 20 -6.14 -10.12 -27.07
CA VAL A 20 -7.26 -9.37 -26.49
C VAL A 20 -8.31 -9.19 -27.58
N SER A 21 -9.45 -9.84 -27.39
CA SER A 21 -10.63 -9.73 -28.25
C SER A 21 -11.15 -8.30 -28.30
N ILE A 22 -11.32 -7.78 -29.52
CA ILE A 22 -12.02 -6.55 -29.81
C ILE A 22 -13.52 -6.74 -29.55
N VAL A 23 -14.07 -5.93 -28.64
CA VAL A 23 -15.52 -5.83 -28.39
C VAL A 23 -16.10 -4.86 -29.43
N SER A 24 -17.03 -5.35 -30.26
CA SER A 24 -17.75 -4.55 -31.25
C SER A 24 -18.63 -3.50 -30.56
N VAL A 25 -18.48 -2.23 -30.95
CA VAL A 25 -19.32 -1.12 -30.50
C VAL A 25 -20.51 -1.00 -31.44
N VAL A 26 -21.73 -1.13 -30.91
CA VAL A 26 -22.98 -0.87 -31.65
C VAL A 26 -23.55 0.45 -31.17
N PHE A 27 -23.71 1.41 -32.08
CA PHE A 27 -24.40 2.69 -31.83
C PHE A 27 -25.87 2.56 -32.26
N PRO A 28 -26.85 3.02 -31.45
CA PRO A 28 -28.21 3.19 -31.94
C PRO A 28 -28.33 4.44 -32.83
N SER A 29 -29.08 4.29 -33.91
CA SER A 29 -29.45 5.35 -34.86
C SER A 29 -30.28 6.43 -34.15
N PHE A 30 -29.88 7.70 -34.33
CA PHE A 30 -30.58 8.85 -33.77
C PHE A 30 -31.76 9.24 -34.68
N VAL A 31 -32.92 9.52 -34.07
CA VAL A 31 -34.13 10.02 -34.74
C VAL A 31 -34.04 11.55 -34.86
N GLU A 32 -34.32 12.07 -36.05
CA GLU A 32 -34.29 13.49 -36.38
C GLU A 32 -35.62 14.15 -35.95
N ALA A 33 -35.56 15.17 -35.09
CA ALA A 33 -36.70 15.98 -34.70
C ALA A 33 -36.58 17.39 -35.31
N SER A 34 -37.64 17.82 -35.98
CA SER A 34 -37.75 19.03 -36.80
C SER A 34 -37.75 20.33 -36.00
N SER A 35 -37.41 21.39 -36.74
CA SER A 35 -37.23 22.80 -36.39
C SER A 35 -38.36 23.47 -35.61
N ASP A 36 -37.98 24.25 -34.60
CA ASP A 36 -38.62 25.53 -34.28
C ASP A 36 -37.54 26.59 -33.97
N SER A 37 -37.60 27.71 -34.68
CA SER A 37 -36.70 28.86 -34.52
C SER A 37 -37.25 29.83 -33.48
N ASN A 38 -36.43 30.29 -32.53
CA ASN A 38 -36.36 31.73 -32.24
C ASN A 38 -35.11 32.12 -31.42
N SER A 39 -34.70 33.35 -31.68
CA SER A 39 -33.41 34.00 -31.46
C SER A 39 -33.21 34.53 -30.02
N ASN A 40 -32.07 34.14 -29.45
CA ASN A 40 -31.13 35.00 -28.71
C ASN A 40 -31.61 35.74 -27.43
N ARG A 41 -31.42 35.10 -26.27
CA ARG A 41 -30.88 35.73 -25.05
C ARG A 41 -30.35 34.65 -24.09
N GLN A 42 -29.09 34.25 -24.24
CA GLN A 42 -28.38 33.51 -23.21
C GLN A 42 -27.74 34.53 -22.26
N GLU A 43 -28.17 34.55 -21.01
CA GLU A 43 -27.30 35.02 -19.93
C GLU A 43 -26.14 34.03 -19.82
N GLU A 44 -24.98 34.44 -20.33
CA GLU A 44 -23.72 33.73 -20.18
C GLU A 44 -23.32 33.76 -18.70
N VAL A 45 -23.82 32.79 -17.92
CA VAL A 45 -23.15 32.40 -16.69
C VAL A 45 -21.77 31.88 -17.12
N PRO A 46 -20.64 32.44 -16.65
CA PRO A 46 -19.35 31.89 -16.98
C PRO A 46 -19.30 30.49 -16.39
N SER A 47 -19.57 29.49 -17.23
CA SER A 47 -19.29 28.10 -16.96
C SER A 47 -17.77 28.01 -17.00
N ALA A 48 -17.16 28.41 -15.88
CA ALA A 48 -15.86 27.89 -15.52
C ALA A 48 -15.98 26.39 -15.72
N THR A 49 -15.29 25.93 -16.75
CA THR A 49 -15.10 24.54 -17.08
C THR A 49 -14.67 23.84 -15.80
N THR A 50 -15.62 23.21 -15.13
CA THR A 50 -15.32 22.12 -14.18
C THR A 50 -14.82 20.98 -15.06
N GLN A 51 -13.58 21.14 -15.54
CA GLN A 51 -12.76 20.03 -15.93
C GLN A 51 -12.65 19.23 -14.64
N ALA A 52 -13.48 18.20 -14.52
CA ALA A 52 -13.34 17.22 -13.46
C ALA A 52 -11.89 16.77 -13.54
N LEU A 53 -11.11 17.10 -12.50
CA LEU A 53 -9.77 16.54 -12.37
C LEU A 53 -9.93 15.05 -12.62
N PRO A 54 -9.13 14.43 -13.52
CA PRO A 54 -9.14 12.97 -13.64
C PRO A 54 -9.03 12.43 -12.21
N PRO A 55 -9.73 11.35 -11.81
CA PRO A 55 -9.65 10.82 -10.46
C PRO A 55 -8.18 10.57 -10.15
N GLN A 56 -7.58 11.55 -9.48
CA GLN A 56 -6.18 11.50 -9.17
C GLN A 56 -6.12 10.40 -8.13
N PRO A 57 -5.34 9.34 -8.36
CA PRO A 57 -5.31 8.26 -7.42
C PRO A 57 -4.91 8.88 -6.08
N MET A 58 -5.76 8.72 -5.07
CA MET A 58 -5.47 9.01 -3.65
C MET A 58 -4.19 8.31 -3.13
N LEU A 59 -3.47 7.60 -4.01
CA LEU A 59 -2.28 6.79 -3.84
C LEU A 59 -1.02 7.61 -3.49
N VAL A 60 -0.97 8.92 -3.75
CA VAL A 60 0.25 9.73 -3.45
C VAL A 60 0.17 10.49 -2.13
N ALA A 61 -1.01 10.63 -1.51
CA ALA A 61 -1.19 11.42 -0.28
C ALA A 61 -0.89 10.66 1.04
N GLN A 62 -0.53 9.36 0.98
CA GLN A 62 -0.34 8.52 2.18
C GLN A 62 1.10 8.05 2.46
N SER A 63 2.11 8.53 1.72
CA SER A 63 3.47 7.95 1.77
C SER A 63 4.15 7.98 3.15
N THR A 64 3.64 8.78 4.09
CA THR A 64 4.12 8.85 5.48
C THR A 64 3.01 8.89 6.52
N ALA A 65 1.77 8.56 6.15
CA ALA A 65 0.61 8.74 7.02
C ALA A 65 0.74 7.96 8.34
N LEU A 66 1.43 6.82 8.36
CA LEU A 66 1.58 5.98 9.55
C LEU A 66 2.82 6.30 10.40
N THR A 67 3.72 7.16 9.92
CA THR A 67 4.93 7.55 10.66
C THR A 67 4.57 8.25 11.96
N GLY A 68 5.14 7.82 13.09
CA GLY A 68 4.90 8.41 14.40
C GLY A 68 5.18 7.45 15.54
N THR A 69 4.85 7.89 16.74
CA THR A 69 4.92 7.05 17.95
C THR A 69 3.54 6.47 18.23
N TRP A 70 3.48 5.17 18.43
CA TRP A 70 2.26 4.40 18.65
C TRP A 70 2.34 3.67 19.99
N LYS A 71 1.21 3.50 20.64
CA LYS A 71 1.05 2.63 21.81
C LYS A 71 0.29 1.39 21.40
N ALA A 72 0.69 0.24 21.91
CA ALA A 72 -0.10 -0.98 21.74
C ALA A 72 -0.70 -1.45 23.06
N ASN A 73 -1.70 -2.31 22.95
CA ASN A 73 -2.40 -2.92 24.08
C ASN A 73 -1.57 -3.95 24.87
N ASP A 74 -0.34 -4.25 24.44
CA ASP A 74 0.65 -5.00 25.22
C ASP A 74 1.47 -4.10 26.18
N GLY A 75 1.17 -2.80 26.22
CA GLY A 75 1.84 -1.79 27.03
C GLY A 75 3.11 -1.23 26.39
N ALA A 76 3.52 -1.70 25.21
CA ALA A 76 4.72 -1.22 24.53
C ALA A 76 4.51 0.04 23.69
N THR A 77 5.62 0.70 23.41
CA THR A 77 5.72 1.87 22.52
C THR A 77 6.38 1.43 21.22
N TYR A 78 5.85 1.90 20.10
CA TYR A 78 6.33 1.58 18.76
C TYR A 78 6.63 2.86 18.00
N TYR A 79 7.88 3.02 17.55
CA TYR A 79 8.32 4.12 16.71
C TYR A 79 8.24 3.67 15.26
N VAL A 80 7.17 4.07 14.60
CA VAL A 80 6.82 3.65 13.25
C VAL A 80 7.39 4.64 12.24
N ARG A 81 8.02 4.12 11.21
CA ARG A 81 8.48 4.87 10.04
C ARG A 81 7.92 4.24 8.79
N GLN A 82 7.24 5.04 7.98
CA GLN A 82 6.79 4.65 6.66
C GLN A 82 7.61 5.40 5.60
N ILE A 83 8.00 4.69 4.54
CA ILE A 83 8.61 5.26 3.33
C ILE A 83 7.97 4.57 2.13
N GLY A 84 7.07 5.26 1.44
CA GLY A 84 6.32 4.66 0.33
C GLY A 84 5.40 3.54 0.85
N ASP A 85 5.55 2.35 0.28
CA ASP A 85 4.83 1.14 0.69
C ASP A 85 5.56 0.34 1.77
N GLN A 86 6.75 0.75 2.18
CA GLN A 86 7.50 0.06 3.23
C GLN A 86 7.21 0.67 4.60
N LEU A 87 7.07 -0.19 5.61
CA LEU A 87 6.86 0.18 6.99
C LEU A 87 7.85 -0.54 7.90
N TRP A 88 8.54 0.26 8.71
CA TRP A 88 9.44 -0.20 9.76
C TRP A 88 8.91 0.23 11.10
N TRP A 89 9.23 -0.54 12.14
CA TRP A 89 9.19 -0.01 13.48
C TRP A 89 10.35 -0.50 14.33
N TYR A 90 10.59 0.24 15.40
CA TYR A 90 11.20 -0.26 16.62
C TYR A 90 10.14 -0.26 17.73
N GLY A 91 9.98 -1.37 18.44
CA GLY A 91 9.05 -1.54 19.54
C GLY A 91 9.77 -1.85 20.85
N GLU A 92 9.30 -1.28 21.96
CA GLU A 92 9.86 -1.53 23.29
C GLU A 92 8.81 -1.45 24.39
N GLN A 93 8.88 -2.39 25.35
CA GLN A 93 7.96 -2.40 26.50
C GLN A 93 8.27 -1.32 27.54
N ASN A 94 9.54 -0.92 27.67
CA ASN A 94 10.02 0.10 28.60
C ASN A 94 11.33 0.71 28.06
N PRO A 95 11.56 2.03 28.24
CA PRO A 95 12.76 2.69 27.71
C PRO A 95 14.08 2.24 28.35
N THR A 96 14.08 1.84 29.63
CA THR A 96 15.30 1.58 30.41
C THR A 96 15.63 0.09 30.50
N GLN A 97 14.65 -0.75 30.83
CA GLN A 97 14.84 -2.19 31.01
C GLN A 97 13.62 -2.96 30.49
N PRO A 98 13.41 -3.01 29.16
CA PRO A 98 12.26 -3.69 28.59
C PRO A 98 12.35 -5.21 28.78
N ASN A 99 11.22 -5.87 29.05
CA ASN A 99 11.15 -7.33 28.94
C ASN A 99 11.38 -7.79 27.49
N PHE A 100 10.90 -7.01 26.53
CA PHE A 100 11.10 -7.24 25.10
C PHE A 100 11.30 -5.93 24.36
N SER A 101 12.07 -6.01 23.28
CA SER A 101 12.14 -4.97 22.27
C SER A 101 12.30 -5.64 20.92
N ASN A 102 11.64 -5.12 19.89
CA ASN A 102 11.68 -5.72 18.56
C ASN A 102 11.82 -4.68 17.45
N VAL A 103 12.24 -5.17 16.29
CA VAL A 103 12.13 -4.45 15.02
C VAL A 103 11.16 -5.18 14.11
N PHE A 104 10.49 -4.42 13.24
CA PHE A 104 9.64 -4.97 12.19
C PHE A 104 9.96 -4.33 10.85
N VAL A 105 9.83 -5.12 9.80
CA VAL A 105 9.85 -4.67 8.40
C VAL A 105 8.67 -5.32 7.68
N GLY A 106 7.85 -4.51 7.01
CA GLY A 106 6.74 -5.01 6.22
C GLY A 106 6.35 -4.09 5.08
N THR A 107 5.50 -4.62 4.21
CA THR A 107 4.97 -3.93 3.02
C THR A 107 3.48 -3.64 3.22
N ILE A 108 3.08 -2.44 2.83
CA ILE A 108 1.70 -1.95 2.81
C ILE A 108 1.11 -2.28 1.43
N SER A 109 -0.05 -2.94 1.44
CA SER A 109 -0.85 -3.21 0.24
C SER A 109 -2.33 -2.95 0.55
N GLY A 110 -2.86 -1.87 -0.01
CA GLY A 110 -4.19 -1.36 0.34
C GLY A 110 -4.26 -1.02 1.83
N ILE A 111 -5.17 -1.68 2.56
CA ILE A 111 -5.35 -1.51 4.01
C ILE A 111 -4.60 -2.56 4.85
N THR A 112 -3.69 -3.32 4.25
CA THR A 112 -2.99 -4.43 4.92
C THR A 112 -1.50 -4.16 4.98
N ILE A 113 -0.88 -4.48 6.11
CA ILE A 113 0.58 -4.47 6.29
C ILE A 113 0.99 -5.93 6.53
N THR A 114 1.94 -6.45 5.76
CA THR A 114 2.46 -7.82 5.95
C THR A 114 3.98 -7.77 6.08
N GLY A 115 4.53 -8.43 7.08
CA GLY A 115 5.96 -8.39 7.32
C GLY A 115 6.46 -9.36 8.38
N ASN A 116 7.70 -9.14 8.81
CA ASN A 116 8.39 -9.96 9.79
C ASN A 116 8.90 -9.08 10.93
N TRP A 117 8.91 -9.65 12.14
CA TRP A 117 9.46 -9.00 13.32
C TRP A 117 10.53 -9.87 13.99
N ARG A 118 11.47 -9.23 14.68
CA ARG A 118 12.56 -9.88 15.42
C ARG A 118 12.77 -9.15 16.73
N ASP A 119 12.85 -9.87 17.84
CA ASP A 119 13.38 -9.28 19.07
C ASP A 119 14.86 -8.88 18.87
N VAL A 120 15.26 -7.80 19.54
CA VAL A 120 16.63 -7.27 19.56
C VAL A 120 17.14 -7.24 21.00
N PRO A 121 18.47 -7.35 21.23
CA PRO A 121 19.03 -7.61 22.56
C PRO A 121 19.09 -6.38 23.48
N LYS A 122 18.03 -5.57 23.50
CA LYS A 122 17.78 -4.57 24.56
C LYS A 122 16.91 -5.15 25.68
N GLY A 123 16.01 -6.08 25.35
CA GLY A 123 15.23 -6.85 26.33
C GLY A 123 15.69 -8.29 26.48
N GLY A 124 15.00 -9.05 27.34
CA GLY A 124 15.30 -10.48 27.59
C GLY A 124 14.66 -11.45 26.60
N ALA A 125 13.63 -11.01 25.87
CA ALA A 125 12.98 -11.82 24.83
C ALA A 125 13.91 -12.03 23.62
N ASN A 126 13.78 -13.19 22.99
CA ASN A 126 14.55 -13.58 21.79
C ASN A 126 13.67 -14.39 20.82
N SER A 127 12.51 -13.84 20.50
CA SER A 127 11.52 -14.45 19.61
C SER A 127 11.50 -13.77 18.25
N SER A 128 10.85 -14.43 17.30
CA SER A 128 10.64 -13.91 15.95
C SER A 128 9.36 -14.48 15.34
N GLY A 129 8.87 -13.80 14.32
CA GLY A 129 7.71 -14.29 13.58
C GLY A 129 7.31 -13.41 12.42
N SER A 130 6.18 -13.77 11.83
CA SER A 130 5.45 -12.95 10.87
C SER A 130 4.32 -12.19 11.55
N LEU A 131 3.95 -11.07 10.95
CA LEU A 131 2.80 -10.26 11.35
C LEU A 131 2.02 -9.81 10.13
N LYS A 132 0.70 -9.84 10.25
CA LYS A 132 -0.22 -9.22 9.30
C LYS A 132 -1.14 -8.28 10.07
N LEU A 133 -1.14 -7.01 9.69
CA LEU A 133 -1.91 -5.94 10.32
C LEU A 133 -2.94 -5.36 9.34
N LYS A 134 -4.02 -4.84 9.89
CA LYS A 134 -5.03 -4.05 9.22
C LYS A 134 -4.86 -2.59 9.61
N ILE A 135 -4.85 -1.71 8.62
CA ILE A 135 -4.98 -0.26 8.80
C ILE A 135 -6.48 0.02 8.94
N VAL A 136 -6.94 0.28 10.17
CA VAL A 136 -8.34 0.64 10.42
C VAL A 136 -8.58 2.10 10.05
N ASN A 137 -7.66 2.96 10.48
CA ASN A 137 -7.53 4.37 10.07
C ASN A 137 -6.11 4.85 10.41
N PHE A 138 -5.79 6.13 10.16
CA PHE A 138 -4.44 6.67 10.40
C PHE A 138 -4.03 6.73 11.88
N SER A 139 -4.93 6.46 12.83
CA SER A 139 -4.62 6.43 14.27
C SER A 139 -4.94 5.07 14.91
N ARG A 140 -5.24 4.03 14.10
CA ARG A 140 -5.52 2.69 14.61
C ARG A 140 -5.07 1.59 13.66
N LEU A 141 -4.21 0.70 14.17
CA LEU A 141 -3.84 -0.56 13.52
C LEU A 141 -4.35 -1.73 14.35
N GLU A 142 -4.68 -2.84 13.69
CA GLU A 142 -5.12 -4.08 14.35
C GLU A 142 -4.40 -5.29 13.77
N LYS A 143 -4.00 -6.23 14.63
CA LYS A 143 -3.39 -7.49 14.19
C LYS A 143 -4.47 -8.39 13.59
N ILE A 144 -4.26 -8.81 12.36
CA ILE A 144 -5.06 -9.84 11.69
C ILE A 144 -4.53 -11.21 12.11
N THR A 145 -3.23 -11.44 11.92
CA THR A 145 -2.53 -12.66 12.34
C THR A 145 -1.11 -12.34 12.80
N GLY A 146 -0.54 -13.19 13.65
CA GLY A 146 0.85 -13.08 14.06
C GLY A 146 1.33 -14.31 14.79
N SER A 147 2.61 -14.65 14.61
CA SER A 147 3.27 -15.74 15.33
C SER A 147 4.04 -15.15 16.51
N ASN A 148 3.81 -15.65 17.72
CA ASN A 148 4.55 -15.30 18.95
C ASN A 148 4.60 -13.80 19.29
N PHE A 149 3.59 -13.03 18.88
CA PHE A 149 3.56 -11.59 19.07
C PHE A 149 2.35 -11.17 19.91
N SER A 150 2.60 -10.48 21.03
CA SER A 150 1.56 -10.14 22.01
C SER A 150 0.63 -9.02 21.55
N GLY A 151 1.16 -7.87 21.14
CA GLY A 151 0.37 -6.71 20.73
C GLY A 151 -0.65 -7.04 19.63
N SER A 152 -1.87 -6.52 19.74
CA SER A 152 -2.94 -6.75 18.78
C SER A 152 -3.71 -5.50 18.35
N VAL A 153 -3.58 -4.39 19.07
CA VAL A 153 -4.17 -3.09 18.70
C VAL A 153 -3.13 -2.02 18.98
N TRP A 154 -2.90 -1.13 18.01
CA TRP A 154 -2.02 0.04 18.14
C TRP A 154 -2.82 1.31 17.93
N THR A 155 -2.59 2.33 18.76
CA THR A 155 -3.22 3.66 18.68
C THR A 155 -2.19 4.78 18.84
N ARG A 156 -2.52 5.97 18.32
CA ARG A 156 -1.76 7.22 18.51
C ARG A 156 -2.69 8.43 18.55
#